data_AF-A0A7V4IAD4-F1
#
_entry.id   AF-A0A7V4IAD4-F1
#
_cell.length_a   1.000
_cell.length_b   1.000
_cell.length_c   1.000
_cell.angle_alpha   90.00
_cell.angle_beta   90.00
_cell.angle_gamma   90.00
#
_symmetry.space_group_name_H-M   'P 1'
#
loop_
_entity.id
_entity.type
_entity.pdbx_description
1 polymer ?
#
loop_
_entity_poly.entity_id
_entity_poly.type
_entity_poly.pdbx_seq_one_letter_code
_entity_poly.pdbx_strand_id
1 'polypeptide(L)'
;MKNKGEILAEILRRTGNCYFFLHNTLEQNIAEKIMEEGFRFESQLPHSTDRVNPNEPIEVTYFLFQRKEYGIYTIIIAIPKETYDRYIRLSNILDITVEEVMSSEKPYLSDNDEYVYRIPPQHILGYFNNRTSEFVNNPRWKADFDITDEKSFRKRLPPNIIR
;
A
#
# COMPACT_ATOMS: atom_id res chain seq x y z
N MET A 1 -5.03 -24.48 17.08
CA MET A 1 -5.43 -23.07 17.32
C MET A 1 -4.62 -22.23 16.36
N LYS A 2 -5.24 -21.43 15.48
CA LYS A 2 -4.50 -20.65 14.49
C LYS A 2 -3.73 -19.51 15.17
N ASN A 3 -2.50 -19.26 14.76
CA ASN A 3 -1.74 -18.10 15.23
C ASN A 3 -2.23 -16.82 14.52
N LYS A 4 -1.82 -15.64 15.01
CA LYS A 4 -2.26 -14.34 14.46
C LYS A 4 -1.90 -14.14 12.99
N GLY A 5 -0.72 -14.62 12.58
CA GLY A 5 -0.29 -14.56 11.18
C GLY A 5 -1.12 -15.46 10.28
N GLU A 6 -1.52 -16.65 10.74
CA GLU A 6 -2.44 -17.53 10.02
C GLU A 6 -3.83 -16.95 9.88
N ILE A 7 -4.33 -16.25 10.92
CA ILE A 7 -5.61 -15.53 10.89
C ILE A 7 -5.56 -14.43 9.83
N LEU A 8 -4.54 -13.56 9.89
CA LEU A 8 -4.38 -12.48 8.92
C LEU A 8 -4.19 -13.04 7.50
N ALA A 9 -3.34 -14.04 7.31
CA ALA A 9 -3.13 -14.66 6.00
C ALA A 9 -4.43 -15.24 5.41
N GLU A 10 -5.32 -15.80 6.24
CA GLU A 10 -6.64 -16.26 5.78
C GLU A 10 -7.53 -15.11 5.32
N ILE A 11 -7.56 -13.98 6.04
CA ILE A 11 -8.29 -12.77 5.64
C ILE A 11 -7.76 -12.28 4.28
N LEU A 12 -6.44 -12.18 4.13
CA LEU A 12 -5.80 -11.75 2.88
C LEU A 12 -6.14 -12.68 1.71
N ARG A 13 -6.04 -14.01 1.90
CA ARG A 13 -6.41 -14.99 0.84
C ARG A 13 -7.87 -14.84 0.39
N ARG A 14 -8.79 -14.55 1.30
CA ARG A 14 -10.22 -14.36 0.99
C ARG A 14 -10.50 -13.06 0.24
N THR A 15 -9.63 -12.06 0.39
CA THR A 15 -9.77 -10.75 -0.29
C THR A 15 -9.59 -10.87 -1.81
N GLY A 16 -8.82 -11.86 -2.25
CA GLY A 16 -8.63 -12.18 -3.67
C GLY A 16 -7.19 -12.02 -4.14
N ASN A 17 -7.01 -11.97 -5.45
CA ASN A 17 -5.68 -11.95 -6.09
C ASN A 17 -5.08 -10.53 -6.10
N CYS A 18 -4.52 -10.12 -4.96
CA CYS A 18 -3.87 -8.82 -4.77
C CYS A 18 -2.36 -8.98 -4.52
N TYR A 19 -1.62 -7.89 -4.69
CA TYR A 19 -0.39 -7.66 -3.94
C TYR A 19 -0.76 -7.02 -2.60
N PHE A 20 -0.21 -7.58 -1.52
CA PHE A 20 -0.45 -7.13 -0.16
C PHE A 20 0.81 -6.50 0.40
N PHE A 21 0.66 -5.30 0.96
CA PHE A 21 1.73 -4.59 1.67
C PHE A 21 1.24 -4.27 3.08
N LEU A 22 2.10 -4.53 4.07
CA LEU A 22 1.78 -4.35 5.47
C LEU A 22 2.61 -3.22 6.07
N HIS A 23 1.99 -2.43 6.93
CA HIS A 23 2.63 -1.35 7.66
C HIS A 23 2.10 -1.29 9.09
N ASN A 24 2.98 -1.10 10.08
CA ASN A 24 2.55 -0.99 11.47
C ASN A 24 2.48 0.46 11.93
N THR A 25 1.42 0.78 12.67
CA THR A 25 1.26 2.02 13.42
C THR A 25 0.86 1.76 14.86
N LEU A 26 1.26 2.67 15.75
CA LEU A 26 1.07 2.55 17.20
C LEU A 26 -0.36 2.88 17.64
N GLU A 27 -0.97 3.90 17.01
CA GLU A 27 -2.23 4.46 17.47
C GLU A 27 -3.37 4.16 16.51
N GLN A 28 -4.54 3.88 17.07
CA GLN A 28 -5.74 3.52 16.30
C GLN A 28 -6.23 4.68 15.43
N ASN A 29 -6.21 5.91 15.97
CA ASN A 29 -6.55 7.13 15.24
C ASN A 29 -5.71 7.31 13.95
N ILE A 30 -4.42 6.92 13.96
CA ILE A 30 -3.56 6.96 12.78
C ILE A 30 -3.98 5.88 11.79
N ALA A 31 -4.31 4.68 12.27
CA ALA A 31 -4.83 3.62 11.41
C ALA A 31 -6.13 4.03 10.71
N GLU A 32 -7.06 4.63 11.46
CA GLU A 32 -8.32 5.17 10.95
C GLU A 32 -8.09 6.32 9.96
N LYS A 33 -7.15 7.22 10.25
CA LYS A 33 -6.76 8.29 9.34
C LYS A 33 -6.19 7.76 8.03
N ILE A 34 -5.39 6.69 8.07
CA ILE A 34 -4.85 6.04 6.86
C ILE A 34 -5.98 5.38 6.05
N MET A 35 -6.99 4.78 6.70
CA MET A 35 -8.15 4.24 6.00
C MET A 35 -8.95 5.34 5.27
N GLU A 36 -9.06 6.53 5.87
CA GLU A 36 -9.85 7.63 5.33
C GLU A 36 -9.09 8.44 4.26
N GLU A 37 -7.83 8.79 4.53
CA GLU A 37 -7.04 9.68 3.69
C GLU A 37 -6.13 8.95 2.70
N GLY A 38 -5.83 7.68 2.93
CA GLY A 38 -4.81 6.92 2.21
C GLY A 38 -3.46 6.85 2.95
N PHE A 39 -2.52 6.11 2.38
CA PHE A 39 -1.20 5.87 2.98
C PHE A 39 -0.13 6.77 2.34
N ARG A 40 0.46 7.67 3.13
CA ARG A 40 1.56 8.54 2.70
C ARG A 40 2.91 7.91 3.03
N PHE A 41 3.85 8.01 2.10
CA PHE A 41 5.20 7.48 2.26
C PHE A 41 6.21 8.29 1.45
N GLU A 42 7.48 8.22 1.86
CA GLU A 42 8.60 8.88 1.20
C GLU A 42 9.40 7.89 0.36
N SER A 43 9.98 8.39 -0.73
CA SER A 43 10.86 7.65 -1.65
C SER A 43 10.24 6.44 -2.34
N GLN A 44 10.14 5.30 -1.64
CA GLN A 44 9.71 4.03 -2.20
C GLN A 44 8.82 3.29 -1.21
N LEU A 45 7.77 2.63 -1.72
CA LEU A 45 6.81 1.92 -0.89
C LEU A 45 7.45 0.84 0.02
N PRO A 46 8.46 0.07 -0.44
CA PRO A 46 9.14 -0.93 0.40
C PRO A 46 9.95 -0.35 1.58
N HIS A 47 10.21 0.97 1.62
CA HIS A 47 10.88 1.58 2.77
C HIS A 47 9.97 1.68 3.99
N SER A 48 8.66 1.80 3.77
CA SER A 48 7.67 1.93 4.84
C SER A 48 6.80 0.70 5.01
N THR A 49 6.87 -0.27 4.10
CA THR A 49 5.99 -1.44 4.07
C THR A 49 6.74 -2.72 3.75
N ASP A 50 6.20 -3.86 4.19
CA ASP A 50 6.67 -5.17 3.77
C ASP A 50 5.62 -5.83 2.86
N ARG A 51 6.05 -6.29 1.69
CA ARG A 51 5.19 -7.09 0.80
C ARG A 51 5.12 -8.52 1.32
N VAL A 52 3.91 -9.09 1.35
CA VAL A 52 3.69 -10.46 1.84
C VAL A 52 2.86 -11.29 0.85
N ASN A 53 3.13 -12.59 0.81
CA ASN A 53 2.34 -13.59 0.11
C ASN A 53 1.43 -14.33 1.10
N PRO A 54 0.11 -14.14 1.04
CA PRO A 54 -0.79 -14.80 2.00
C PRO A 54 -0.92 -16.31 1.78
N ASN A 55 -0.39 -16.86 0.68
CA ASN A 55 -0.26 -18.32 0.49
C ASN A 55 0.92 -18.91 1.27
N GLU A 56 1.77 -18.05 1.84
CA GLU A 56 2.89 -18.39 2.71
C GLU A 56 2.66 -17.73 4.09
N PRO A 57 1.77 -18.28 4.95
CA PRO A 57 1.41 -17.64 6.23
C PRO A 57 2.58 -17.34 7.16
N ILE A 58 3.71 -18.01 6.95
CA ILE A 58 4.95 -17.77 7.68
C ILE A 58 5.49 -16.35 7.42
N GLU A 59 5.36 -15.81 6.21
CA GLU A 59 5.78 -14.43 5.90
C GLU A 59 4.96 -13.41 6.70
N VAL A 60 3.63 -13.62 6.75
CA VAL A 60 2.73 -12.77 7.53
C VAL A 60 3.04 -12.88 9.02
N THR A 61 3.28 -14.09 9.51
CA THR A 61 3.66 -14.33 10.91
C THR A 61 4.98 -13.64 11.25
N TYR A 62 5.96 -13.73 10.36
CA TYR A 62 7.26 -13.09 10.51
C TYR A 62 7.14 -11.57 10.54
N PHE A 63 6.37 -10.98 9.64
CA PHE A 63 6.06 -9.55 9.67
C PHE A 63 5.49 -9.12 11.03
N LEU A 64 4.43 -9.80 11.50
CA LEU A 64 3.77 -9.47 12.76
C LEU A 64 4.72 -9.59 13.95
N PHE A 65 5.70 -10.49 13.90
CA PHE A 65 6.69 -10.65 14.95
C PHE A 65 7.79 -9.58 14.89
N GLN A 66 8.39 -9.37 13.70
CA GLN A 66 9.51 -8.45 13.52
C GLN A 66 9.10 -7.00 13.70
N ARG A 67 7.92 -6.63 13.20
CA ARG A 67 7.47 -5.24 13.19
C ARG A 67 6.66 -4.86 14.43
N LYS A 68 6.49 -5.76 15.40
CA LYS A 68 5.65 -5.54 16.60
C LYS A 68 6.00 -4.28 17.39
N GLU A 69 7.27 -3.87 17.36
CA GLU A 69 7.76 -2.69 18.09
C GLU A 69 7.33 -1.37 17.43
N TYR A 70 7.04 -1.40 16.12
CA TYR A 70 6.57 -0.23 15.37
C TYR A 70 5.06 0.00 15.49
N GLY A 71 4.31 -0.91 16.09
CA GLY A 71 2.87 -0.75 16.20
C GLY A 71 2.08 -2.02 16.46
N ILE A 72 0.90 -1.85 17.07
CA ILE A 72 -0.06 -2.93 17.26
C ILE A 72 -1.17 -2.94 16.21
N TYR A 73 -1.26 -1.90 15.37
CA TYR A 73 -2.22 -1.81 14.27
C TYR A 73 -1.48 -2.03 12.96
N THR A 74 -1.76 -3.16 12.31
CA THR A 74 -1.20 -3.50 11.00
C THR A 74 -2.14 -2.97 9.92
N ILE A 75 -1.77 -1.89 9.24
CA ILE A 75 -2.42 -1.44 8.01
C ILE A 75 -2.18 -2.47 6.91
N ILE A 76 -3.23 -2.78 6.16
CA ILE A 76 -3.18 -3.64 4.98
C ILE A 76 -3.51 -2.80 3.75
N ILE A 77 -2.52 -2.68 2.86
CA ILE A 77 -2.70 -2.16 1.51
C ILE A 77 -2.89 -3.36 0.60
N ALA A 78 -3.99 -3.41 -0.15
CA ALA A 78 -4.29 -4.49 -1.08
C ALA A 78 -4.61 -3.90 -2.45
N ILE A 79 -3.71 -4.12 -3.41
CA ILE A 79 -3.87 -3.66 -4.79
C ILE A 79 -4.07 -4.90 -5.67
N PRO A 80 -5.19 -5.01 -6.42
CA PRO A 80 -5.40 -6.12 -7.36
C PRO A 80 -4.21 -6.28 -8.29
N LYS A 81 -3.78 -7.53 -8.53
CA LYS A 81 -2.56 -7.79 -9.32
C LYS A 81 -2.62 -7.15 -10.71
N GLU A 82 -3.76 -7.27 -11.39
CA GLU A 82 -3.93 -6.69 -12.72
C GLU A 82 -3.73 -5.17 -12.73
N THR A 83 -4.30 -4.48 -11.72
CA THR A 83 -4.17 -3.04 -11.51
C THR A 83 -2.73 -2.65 -11.22
N TYR A 84 -2.06 -3.35 -10.29
CA TYR A 84 -0.66 -3.05 -9.97
C TYR A 84 0.29 -3.33 -11.14
N ASP A 85 0.09 -4.43 -11.86
CA ASP A 85 0.88 -4.77 -13.05
C ASP A 85 0.65 -3.72 -14.16
N ARG A 86 -0.56 -3.13 -14.25
CA ARG A 86 -0.84 -1.99 -15.14
C ARG A 86 -0.07 -0.75 -14.72
N TYR A 87 0.01 -0.45 -13.43
CA TYR A 87 0.82 0.66 -12.92
C TYR A 87 2.30 0.50 -13.30
N ILE A 88 2.86 -0.70 -13.14
CA ILE A 88 4.24 -1.00 -13.57
C ILE A 88 4.40 -0.80 -15.09
N ARG A 89 3.44 -1.27 -15.90
CA ARG A 89 3.52 -1.08 -17.36
C ARG A 89 3.50 0.41 -17.72
N LEU A 90 2.61 1.19 -17.09
CA LEU A 90 2.52 2.63 -17.33
C LEU A 90 3.76 3.38 -16.87
N SER A 91 4.33 3.01 -15.71
CA SER A 91 5.56 3.62 -15.20
C SER A 91 6.70 3.47 -16.21
N ASN A 92 6.83 2.27 -16.80
CA ASN A 92 7.82 2.00 -17.85
C ASN A 92 7.55 2.78 -19.16
N ILE A 93 6.29 2.92 -19.58
CA ILE A 93 5.93 3.65 -20.81
C ILE A 93 6.19 5.16 -20.69
N LEU A 94 5.91 5.70 -19.51
CA LEU A 94 5.97 7.13 -19.21
C LEU A 94 7.33 7.59 -18.68
N ASP A 95 8.21 6.65 -18.34
CA ASP A 95 9.52 6.89 -17.71
C ASP A 95 9.38 7.65 -16.37
N ILE A 96 8.49 7.14 -15.52
CA ILE A 96 8.24 7.63 -14.15
C ILE A 96 8.20 6.45 -13.17
N THR A 97 8.19 6.72 -11.86
CA THR A 97 8.14 5.67 -10.83
C THR A 97 6.75 5.05 -10.73
N VAL A 98 6.66 3.80 -10.27
CA VAL A 98 5.34 3.16 -10.03
C VAL A 98 4.60 3.87 -8.89
N GLU A 99 5.34 4.41 -7.93
CA GLU A 99 4.88 5.30 -6.86
C GLU A 99 4.17 6.54 -7.42
N GLU A 100 4.73 7.19 -8.44
CA GLU A 100 4.11 8.35 -9.09
C GLU A 100 2.81 7.97 -9.82
N VAL A 101 2.78 6.79 -10.45
CA VAL A 101 1.58 6.26 -11.12
C VAL A 101 0.47 5.99 -10.10
N MET A 102 0.78 5.25 -9.04
CA MET A 102 -0.22 4.79 -8.06
C MET A 102 -0.61 5.85 -7.02
N SER A 103 0.15 6.94 -6.91
CA SER A 103 -0.16 8.04 -6.00
C SER A 103 -1.51 8.65 -6.36
N SER A 104 -2.29 9.17 -5.42
CA SER A 104 -3.51 9.96 -5.70
C SER A 104 -3.19 11.42 -6.00
N GLU A 105 -2.02 11.90 -5.57
CA GLU A 105 -1.60 13.29 -5.68
C GLU A 105 -0.35 13.39 -6.54
N LYS A 106 -0.04 14.61 -7.01
CA LYS A 106 1.24 14.89 -7.66
C LYS A 106 2.35 14.81 -6.60
N PRO A 107 3.48 14.12 -6.88
CA PRO A 107 4.58 14.06 -5.93
C PRO A 107 5.10 15.45 -5.58
N TYR A 108 5.47 15.64 -4.33
CA TYR A 108 6.13 16.85 -3.83
C TYR A 108 7.33 16.46 -2.97
N LEU A 109 8.31 17.35 -2.83
CA LEU A 109 9.47 17.10 -1.97
C LEU A 109 9.10 17.37 -0.51
N SER A 110 9.47 16.46 0.38
CA SER A 110 9.44 16.70 1.82
C SER A 110 10.63 17.56 2.27
N ASP A 111 10.66 17.89 3.55
CA ASP A 111 11.76 18.62 4.19
C ASP A 111 13.09 17.84 4.14
N ASN A 112 13.05 16.53 3.84
CA ASN A 112 14.22 15.67 3.68
C ASN A 112 14.71 15.56 2.22
N ASP A 113 14.18 16.40 1.31
CA ASP A 113 14.43 16.32 -0.14
C ASP A 113 14.03 14.97 -0.77
N GLU A 114 13.10 14.24 -0.14
CA GLU A 114 12.55 13.00 -0.67
C GLU A 114 11.16 13.24 -1.29
N TYR A 115 10.85 12.52 -2.38
CA TYR A 115 9.51 12.59 -2.97
C TYR A 115 8.49 11.89 -2.07
N VAL A 116 7.40 12.60 -1.76
CA VAL A 116 6.25 12.08 -1.04
C VAL A 116 5.18 11.63 -2.02
N TYR A 117 4.63 10.44 -1.76
CA TYR A 117 3.54 9.84 -2.52
C TYR A 117 2.39 9.48 -1.59
N ARG A 118 1.20 9.29 -2.16
CA ARG A 118 0.02 8.87 -1.40
C ARG A 118 -0.73 7.74 -2.09
N ILE A 119 -0.75 6.55 -1.51
CA ILE A 119 -1.66 5.50 -1.93
C ILE A 119 -3.09 5.90 -1.57
N PRO A 120 -4.04 5.93 -2.52
CA PRO A 120 -5.42 6.30 -2.26
C PRO A 120 -6.11 5.35 -1.27
N PRO A 121 -7.10 5.83 -0.48
CA PRO A 121 -7.83 5.02 0.48
C PRO A 121 -8.54 3.81 -0.15
N GLN A 122 -8.85 3.87 -1.45
CA GLN A 122 -9.46 2.78 -2.22
C GLN A 122 -8.55 1.55 -2.35
N HIS A 123 -7.24 1.69 -2.18
CA HIS A 123 -6.27 0.59 -2.12
C HIS A 123 -5.95 0.14 -0.68
N ILE A 124 -6.49 0.82 0.33
CA ILE A 124 -6.31 0.46 1.74
C ILE A 124 -7.44 -0.49 2.14
N LEU A 125 -7.13 -1.78 2.31
CA LEU A 125 -8.12 -2.80 2.65
C LEU A 125 -8.70 -2.61 4.06
N GLY A 126 -7.88 -2.15 4.99
CA GLY A 126 -8.25 -1.98 6.39
C GLY A 126 -7.05 -2.09 7.31
N TYR A 127 -7.30 -2.34 8.59
CA TYR A 127 -6.25 -2.64 9.55
C TYR A 127 -6.58 -3.89 10.40
N PHE A 128 -5.53 -4.56 10.87
CA PHE A 128 -5.61 -5.69 11.77
C PHE A 128 -5.03 -5.31 13.14
N ASN A 129 -5.80 -5.49 14.20
CA ASN A 129 -5.37 -5.24 15.56
C ASN A 129 -4.60 -6.46 16.08
N ASN A 130 -3.28 -6.33 16.21
CA ASN A 130 -2.38 -7.40 16.65
C ASN A 130 -2.65 -7.84 18.09
N ARG A 131 -3.36 -7.06 18.91
CA ARG A 131 -3.74 -7.44 20.28
C ARG A 131 -5.00 -8.29 20.30
N THR A 132 -6.07 -7.85 19.65
CA THR A 132 -7.39 -8.50 19.67
C THR A 132 -7.58 -9.53 18.56
N SER A 133 -6.72 -9.51 17.54
CA SER A 133 -6.88 -10.26 16.28
C SER A 133 -8.13 -9.87 15.49
N GLU A 134 -8.65 -8.68 15.74
CA GLU A 134 -9.78 -8.11 15.01
C GLU A 134 -9.29 -7.46 13.71
N PHE A 135 -10.02 -7.69 12.63
CA PHE A 135 -9.81 -7.03 11.35
C PHE A 135 -10.93 -6.02 11.12
N VAL A 136 -10.55 -4.76 10.91
CA VAL A 136 -11.46 -3.67 10.58
C VAL A 136 -11.30 -3.37 9.10
N ASN A 137 -12.35 -3.65 8.34
CA ASN A 137 -12.38 -3.42 6.90
C ASN A 137 -12.61 -1.94 6.59
N ASN A 138 -11.86 -1.39 5.63
CA ASN A 138 -12.09 -0.06 5.13
C ASN A 138 -13.28 -0.07 4.13
N PRO A 139 -14.40 0.63 4.40
CA PRO A 139 -15.54 0.67 3.49
C PRO A 139 -15.23 1.36 2.15
N ARG A 140 -14.10 2.08 2.05
CA ARG A 140 -13.65 2.75 0.82
C ARG A 140 -12.85 1.84 -0.09
N TRP A 141 -12.38 0.69 0.38
CA TRP A 141 -11.61 -0.24 -0.45
C TRP A 141 -12.44 -0.74 -1.63
N LYS A 142 -11.84 -0.74 -2.82
CA LYS A 142 -12.51 -1.10 -4.08
C LYS A 142 -11.60 -1.99 -4.92
N ALA A 143 -12.05 -3.22 -5.17
CA ALA A 143 -11.31 -4.21 -5.95
C ALA A 143 -11.15 -3.83 -7.43
N ASP A 144 -11.98 -2.93 -7.95
CA ASP A 144 -11.99 -2.45 -9.33
C ASP A 144 -11.38 -1.05 -9.50
N PHE A 145 -10.87 -0.46 -8.41
CA PHE A 145 -10.35 0.89 -8.46
C PHE A 145 -9.01 0.97 -9.20
N ASP A 146 -8.93 1.92 -10.12
CA ASP A 146 -7.73 2.27 -10.88
C ASP A 146 -7.56 3.81 -10.88
N ILE A 147 -6.45 4.29 -10.30
CA ILE A 147 -6.20 5.74 -10.22
C ILE A 147 -5.92 6.36 -11.59
N THR A 148 -5.58 5.55 -12.60
CA THR A 148 -5.27 6.04 -13.95
C THR A 148 -6.52 6.50 -14.68
N ASP A 149 -7.71 6.06 -14.26
CA ASP A 149 -8.99 6.57 -14.76
C ASP A 149 -9.27 8.01 -14.27
N GLU A 150 -8.64 8.41 -13.16
CA GLU A 150 -8.78 9.73 -12.54
C GLU A 150 -7.61 10.68 -12.88
N LYS A 151 -6.59 10.20 -13.60
CA LYS A 151 -5.35 10.95 -13.87
C LYS A 151 -5.03 11.06 -15.35
N SER A 152 -4.71 12.29 -15.78
CA SER A 152 -4.06 12.51 -17.08
C SER A 152 -2.54 12.50 -16.93
N PHE A 153 -1.88 11.50 -17.51
CA PHE A 153 -0.42 11.46 -17.56
C PHE A 153 0.09 12.27 -18.76
N ARG A 154 1.08 13.15 -18.56
CA ARG A 154 1.85 13.76 -19.64
C ARG A 154 3.21 13.09 -19.66
N LYS A 155 3.61 12.57 -20.82
CA LYS A 155 4.94 11.99 -21.01
C LYS A 155 5.99 13.05 -20.65
N ARG A 156 6.90 12.75 -19.71
CA ARG A 156 8.05 13.63 -19.48
C ARG A 156 8.87 13.63 -20.76
N LEU A 157 9.14 14.81 -21.31
CA LEU A 157 10.07 14.92 -22.43
C LEU A 157 11.45 14.49 -21.93
N PRO A 158 12.22 13.73 -22.73
CA PRO A 158 13.56 13.33 -22.32
C PRO A 158 14.38 14.57 -21.97
N PRO A 159 15.26 14.51 -20.96
CA PRO A 159 16.02 15.65 -20.46
C PRO A 159 16.91 16.35 -21.53
N ASN A 160 17.06 15.77 -22.72
CA ASN A 160 17.91 16.27 -23.80
C ASN A 160 17.16 16.92 -24.99
N ILE A 161 16.00 17.52 -24.77
CA ILE A 161 15.37 18.39 -25.77
C ILE A 161 15.19 19.80 -25.20
N ILE A 162 16.31 20.45 -24.91
CA ILE A 162 16.41 21.90 -24.95
C ILE A 162 17.30 22.19 -26.17
N ARG A 163 16.67 22.62 -27.26
CA ARG A 163 17.37 23.18 -28.43
C ARG A 163 17.72 24.64 -28.15
#